data_AF-A0A913YP81-F1
#
_entry.id   AF-A0A913YP81-F1
#
_cell.length_a   1.000
_cell.length_b   1.000
_cell.length_c   1.000
_cell.angle_alpha   90.00
_cell.angle_beta   90.00
_cell.angle_gamma   90.00
#
_symmetry.space_group_name_H-M   'P 1'
#
loop_
_entity.id
_entity.type
_entity.pdbx_description
1 polymer ?
#
loop_
_entity_poly.entity_id
_entity_poly.type
_entity_poly.pdbx_seq_one_letter_code
_entity_poly.pdbx_strand_id
1 'polypeptide(L)'
;MRWKQSDPNFKSALIASEASKATTLLDAIRISGRKRWFLLSLMKRYADGQKQAQRIIKAVSKEGKILKEKLKKYNASVQVLIENGLDFNILSWEQASDVTTGIHKQSSVSPLQAWKRDAIEAYTLLQRAGEEINIIHSEMHSVILNAYKDCRSCDVATAISGHAGSLTTIQAGLLSIAKARQSHHHMHLQFAVQSLSKHVDISRDIDHYVANIQQVAIAPHCEAEEDILQSDEEEDFQDSQENIQNDISKNYLFDDFGSDSGLGTEC
;
A
#
# COMPACT_ATOMS: atom_id res chain seq x y z
N MET A 1 20.57 -40.26 33.66
CA MET A 1 19.50 -41.29 33.64
C MET A 1 18.53 -40.98 32.51
N ARG A 2 18.17 -41.95 31.67
CA ARG A 2 17.16 -41.79 30.62
C ARG A 2 15.80 -42.20 31.20
N TRP A 3 14.82 -41.30 31.17
CA TRP A 3 13.48 -41.61 31.68
C TRP A 3 12.81 -42.74 30.88
N LYS A 4 12.01 -43.56 31.56
CA LYS A 4 11.18 -44.61 30.95
C LYS A 4 9.78 -44.04 30.68
N GLN A 5 9.07 -44.57 29.69
CA GLN A 5 7.70 -44.12 29.36
C GLN A 5 6.69 -44.32 30.50
N SER A 6 6.97 -45.21 31.44
CA SER A 6 6.16 -45.43 32.64
C SER A 6 6.42 -44.42 33.76
N ASP A 7 7.47 -43.60 33.67
CA ASP A 7 7.84 -42.65 34.71
C ASP A 7 6.82 -41.49 34.76
N PRO A 8 6.25 -41.16 35.94
CA PRO A 8 5.31 -40.06 36.08
C PRO A 8 5.91 -38.70 35.66
N ASN A 9 7.21 -38.48 35.88
CA ASN A 9 7.88 -37.24 35.47
C ASN A 9 8.00 -37.13 33.95
N PHE A 10 8.23 -38.26 33.27
CA PHE A 10 8.24 -38.31 31.81
C PHE A 10 6.87 -37.99 31.23
N LYS A 11 5.81 -38.60 31.76
CA LYS A 11 4.44 -38.35 31.30
C LYS A 11 4.05 -36.89 31.50
N SER A 12 4.34 -36.32 32.67
CA SER A 12 4.07 -34.91 32.97
C SER A 12 4.79 -33.97 31.99
N ALA A 13 6.09 -34.20 31.74
CA ALA A 13 6.85 -33.39 30.80
C ALA A 13 6.36 -33.54 29.34
N LEU A 14 5.99 -34.75 28.93
CA LEU A 14 5.42 -35.03 27.60
C LEU A 14 4.10 -34.27 27.40
N ILE A 15 3.20 -34.36 28.39
CA ILE A 15 1.92 -33.64 28.39
C ILE A 15 2.15 -32.13 28.28
N ALA A 16 3.04 -31.56 29.10
CA ALA A 16 3.32 -30.14 29.07
C ALA A 16 3.89 -29.69 27.71
N SER A 17 4.80 -30.47 27.13
CA SER A 17 5.39 -30.21 25.82
C SER A 17 4.33 -30.27 24.70
N GLU A 18 3.51 -31.32 24.66
CA GLU A 18 2.48 -31.47 23.63
C GLU A 18 1.35 -30.44 23.80
N ALA A 19 1.01 -30.03 25.02
CA ALA A 19 0.05 -28.96 25.27
C ALA A 19 0.57 -27.61 24.73
N SER A 20 1.82 -27.25 25.05
CA SER A 20 2.44 -26.02 24.53
C SER A 20 2.52 -26.02 22.99
N LYS A 21 2.83 -27.17 22.40
CA LYS A 21 2.89 -27.36 20.95
C LYS A 21 1.51 -27.26 20.31
N ALA A 22 0.48 -27.87 20.92
CA ALA A 22 -0.90 -27.77 20.47
C ALA A 22 -1.40 -26.32 20.49
N THR A 23 -1.11 -25.55 21.55
CA THR A 23 -1.44 -24.11 21.63
C THR A 23 -0.77 -23.32 20.51
N THR A 24 0.53 -23.51 20.29
CA THR A 24 1.28 -22.81 19.23
C THR A 24 0.75 -23.16 17.84
N LEU A 25 0.43 -24.44 17.62
CA LEU A 25 -0.15 -24.91 16.35
C LEU A 25 -1.56 -24.36 16.14
N LEU A 26 -2.37 -24.24 17.18
CA LEU A 26 -3.71 -23.64 17.11
C LEU A 26 -3.64 -22.19 16.65
N ASP A 27 -2.71 -21.40 17.18
CA ASP A 27 -2.49 -20.02 16.73
C ASP A 27 -1.99 -19.96 15.29
N ALA A 28 -1.10 -20.86 14.89
CA ALA A 28 -0.64 -20.97 13.51
C ALA A 28 -1.75 -21.39 12.54
N ILE A 29 -2.71 -22.22 12.98
CA ILE A 29 -3.92 -22.61 12.25
C ILE A 29 -4.83 -21.40 12.10
N ARG A 30 -5.08 -20.63 13.17
CA ARG A 30 -5.88 -19.41 13.13
C ARG A 30 -5.36 -18.40 12.11
N ILE A 31 -4.06 -18.12 12.15
CA ILE A 31 -3.40 -17.19 11.21
C ILE A 31 -3.52 -17.70 9.77
N SER A 32 -3.24 -18.98 9.54
CA SER A 32 -3.28 -19.60 8.21
C SER A 32 -4.70 -19.69 7.63
N GLY A 33 -5.69 -20.03 8.46
CA GLY A 33 -7.11 -20.02 8.10
C GLY A 33 -7.58 -18.62 7.68
N ARG A 34 -7.25 -17.58 8.46
CA ARG A 34 -7.55 -16.18 8.09
C ARG A 34 -6.89 -15.75 6.79
N LYS A 35 -5.62 -16.12 6.59
CA LYS A 35 -4.89 -15.82 5.35
C LYS A 35 -5.54 -16.49 4.15
N ARG A 36 -5.90 -17.77 4.25
CA ARG A 36 -6.64 -18.49 3.19
C ARG A 36 -7.98 -17.82 2.89
N TRP A 37 -8.74 -17.46 3.93
CA TRP A 37 -10.03 -16.78 3.78
C TRP A 37 -9.89 -15.42 3.08
N PHE A 38 -8.87 -14.63 3.46
CA PHE A 38 -8.56 -13.36 2.80
C PHE A 38 -8.23 -13.58 1.31
N LEU A 39 -7.39 -14.56 0.99
CA LEU A 39 -7.04 -14.87 -0.41
C LEU A 39 -8.27 -15.30 -1.22
N LEU A 40 -9.18 -16.10 -0.63
CA LEU A 40 -10.45 -16.44 -1.26
C LEU A 40 -11.35 -15.22 -1.47
N SER A 41 -11.37 -14.27 -0.52
CA SER A 41 -12.12 -13.02 -0.68
C SER A 41 -11.55 -12.14 -1.80
N LEU A 42 -10.23 -12.13 -1.99
CA LEU A 42 -9.57 -11.45 -3.10
C LEU A 42 -9.91 -12.12 -4.43
N MET A 43 -9.90 -13.45 -4.49
CA MET A 43 -10.22 -14.19 -5.70
C MET A 43 -11.59 -13.79 -6.27
N LYS A 44 -12.59 -13.51 -5.42
CA LYS A 44 -13.92 -13.01 -5.85
C LYS A 44 -13.88 -11.64 -6.54
N ARG A 45 -12.87 -10.82 -6.27
CA ARG A 45 -12.75 -9.44 -6.79
C ARG A 45 -12.01 -9.37 -8.12
N TYR A 46 -11.20 -10.37 -8.45
CA TYR A 46 -10.45 -10.41 -9.70
C TYR A 46 -11.16 -11.29 -10.72
N ALA A 47 -11.30 -10.81 -11.96
CA ALA A 47 -11.90 -11.57 -13.03
C ALA A 47 -10.99 -12.75 -13.44
N ASP A 48 -11.61 -13.90 -13.72
CA ASP A 48 -10.91 -15.08 -14.24
C ASP A 48 -10.15 -14.75 -15.54
N GLY A 49 -8.92 -15.26 -15.65
CA GLY A 49 -8.03 -15.03 -16.80
C GLY A 49 -6.98 -13.92 -16.60
N GLN A 50 -7.09 -13.10 -15.56
CA GLN A 50 -6.00 -12.18 -15.21
C GLN A 50 -4.81 -12.92 -14.59
N LYS A 51 -3.58 -12.54 -14.95
CA LYS A 51 -2.34 -13.08 -14.33
C LYS A 51 -2.38 -12.98 -12.80
N GLN A 52 -2.98 -11.91 -12.27
CA GLN A 52 -3.14 -11.72 -10.83
C GLN A 52 -4.12 -12.73 -10.20
N ALA A 53 -5.23 -13.03 -10.87
CA ALA A 53 -6.16 -14.06 -10.40
C ALA A 53 -5.46 -15.43 -10.32
N GLN A 54 -4.66 -15.79 -11.34
CA GLN A 54 -3.89 -17.04 -11.31
C GLN A 54 -2.87 -17.09 -10.16
N ARG A 55 -2.19 -15.98 -9.86
CA ARG A 55 -1.28 -15.89 -8.70
C ARG A 55 -2.03 -16.10 -7.38
N ILE A 56 -3.22 -15.51 -7.24
CA ILE A 56 -4.05 -15.66 -6.04
C ILE A 56 -4.52 -17.11 -5.90
N ILE A 57 -4.96 -17.76 -6.97
CA ILE A 57 -5.36 -19.18 -6.97
C ILE A 57 -4.21 -20.08 -6.49
N LYS A 58 -3.00 -19.87 -7.03
CA LYS A 58 -1.79 -20.59 -6.57
C LYS A 58 -1.53 -20.35 -5.08
N ALA A 59 -1.67 -19.11 -4.62
CA ALA A 59 -1.49 -18.75 -3.22
C ALA A 59 -2.54 -19.42 -2.30
N VAL A 60 -3.81 -19.49 -2.73
CA VAL A 60 -4.88 -20.20 -2.00
C VAL A 60 -4.54 -21.68 -1.85
N SER A 61 -4.10 -22.33 -2.92
CA SER A 61 -3.70 -23.75 -2.88
C SER A 61 -2.49 -23.99 -1.98
N LYS A 62 -1.47 -23.14 -2.08
CA LYS A 62 -0.27 -23.20 -1.23
C LYS A 62 -0.65 -23.06 0.25
N GLU A 63 -1.45 -22.05 0.59
CA GLU A 63 -1.90 -21.84 1.96
C GLU A 63 -2.80 -22.98 2.46
N GLY A 64 -3.65 -23.54 1.59
CA GLY A 64 -4.47 -24.71 1.90
C GLY A 64 -3.63 -25.94 2.28
N LYS A 65 -2.53 -26.21 1.56
CA LYS A 65 -1.59 -27.29 1.90
C LYS A 65 -0.93 -27.05 3.27
N ILE A 66 -0.42 -25.83 3.50
CA ILE A 66 0.18 -25.42 4.78
C ILE A 66 -0.81 -25.60 5.94
N LEU A 67 -2.07 -25.19 5.76
CA LEU A 67 -3.11 -25.32 6.76
C LEU A 67 -3.41 -26.80 7.08
N LYS A 68 -3.51 -27.66 6.06
CA LYS A 68 -3.71 -29.11 6.25
C LYS A 68 -2.57 -29.75 7.03
N GLU A 69 -1.32 -29.38 6.74
CA GLU A 69 -0.16 -29.88 7.47
C GLU A 69 -0.16 -29.45 8.94
N LYS A 70 -0.46 -28.18 9.20
CA LYS A 70 -0.57 -27.66 10.58
C LYS A 70 -1.70 -28.36 11.34
N LEU A 71 -2.86 -28.55 10.70
CA LEU A 71 -3.99 -29.27 11.28
C LEU A 71 -3.63 -30.72 11.62
N LYS A 72 -2.94 -31.43 10.71
CA LYS A 72 -2.47 -32.80 10.96
C LYS A 72 -1.53 -32.86 12.16
N LYS A 73 -0.57 -31.93 12.27
CA LYS A 73 0.35 -31.84 13.40
C LYS A 73 -0.37 -31.53 14.71
N TYR A 74 -1.34 -30.61 14.68
CA TYR A 74 -2.15 -30.25 15.85
C TYR A 74 -2.96 -31.46 16.34
N ASN A 75 -3.68 -32.12 15.44
CA ASN A 75 -4.50 -33.29 15.79
C ASN A 75 -3.64 -34.45 16.32
N ALA A 76 -2.42 -34.64 15.81
CA ALA A 76 -1.47 -35.61 16.36
C ALA A 76 -1.05 -35.27 17.80
N SER A 77 -0.76 -33.99 18.09
CA SER A 77 -0.46 -33.53 19.45
C SER A 77 -1.66 -33.69 20.39
N VAL A 78 -2.86 -33.32 19.94
CA VAL A 78 -4.10 -33.49 20.71
C VAL A 78 -4.40 -34.96 21.01
N GLN A 79 -4.15 -35.87 20.06
CA GLN A 79 -4.33 -37.30 20.27
C GLN A 79 -3.48 -37.81 21.44
N VAL A 80 -2.22 -37.37 21.56
CA VAL A 80 -1.36 -37.71 22.71
C VAL A 80 -1.93 -37.16 24.02
N LEU A 81 -2.51 -35.96 24.01
CA LEU A 81 -3.11 -35.36 25.21
C LEU A 81 -4.36 -36.12 25.65
N ILE A 82 -5.22 -36.51 24.70
CA ILE A 82 -6.43 -37.32 24.95
C ILE A 82 -6.04 -38.69 25.53
N GLU A 83 -5.03 -39.34 24.95
CA GLU A 83 -4.52 -40.64 25.44
C GLU A 83 -3.96 -40.55 26.87
N ASN A 84 -3.55 -39.36 27.31
CA ASN A 84 -3.11 -39.09 28.67
C ASN A 84 -4.22 -38.53 29.58
N GLY A 85 -5.49 -38.60 29.16
CA GLY A 85 -6.66 -38.29 29.98
C GLY A 85 -7.05 -36.81 30.04
N LEU A 86 -6.52 -35.98 29.14
CA LEU A 86 -6.90 -34.57 29.04
C LEU A 86 -8.05 -34.37 28.04
N ASP A 87 -8.95 -33.44 28.36
CA ASP A 87 -10.07 -33.08 27.50
C ASP A 87 -9.63 -32.04 26.46
N PHE A 88 -9.41 -32.50 25.22
CA PHE A 88 -9.06 -31.67 24.07
C PHE A 88 -9.90 -32.05 22.86
N ASN A 89 -10.26 -31.05 22.05
CA ASN A 89 -11.02 -31.27 20.82
C ASN A 89 -10.11 -31.43 19.61
N ILE A 90 -10.32 -32.53 18.88
CA ILE A 90 -9.76 -32.73 17.54
C ILE A 90 -10.47 -31.76 16.59
N LEU A 91 -9.69 -31.05 15.77
CA LEU A 91 -10.24 -30.08 14.83
C LEU A 91 -10.49 -30.72 13.47
N SER A 92 -11.65 -30.42 12.89
CA SER A 92 -11.96 -30.75 11.49
C SER A 92 -11.36 -29.72 10.52
N TRP A 93 -11.33 -30.07 9.23
CA TRP A 93 -10.89 -29.15 8.19
C TRP A 93 -11.78 -27.90 8.10
N GLU A 94 -13.09 -28.09 8.25
CA GLU A 94 -14.10 -27.02 8.21
C GLU A 94 -13.86 -26.05 9.36
N GLN A 95 -13.62 -26.56 10.57
CA GLN A 95 -13.28 -25.72 11.73
C GLN A 95 -12.00 -24.93 11.51
N ALA A 96 -10.97 -25.53 10.92
CA ALA A 96 -9.70 -24.87 10.66
C ALA A 96 -9.76 -23.82 9.54
N SER A 97 -10.54 -24.10 8.48
CA SER A 97 -10.57 -23.32 7.25
C SER A 97 -11.65 -22.25 7.19
N ASP A 98 -12.75 -22.41 7.95
CA ASP A 98 -13.82 -21.43 8.06
C ASP A 98 -13.59 -20.48 9.24
N VAL A 99 -13.43 -19.20 8.93
CA VAL A 99 -13.14 -18.12 9.89
C VAL A 99 -14.38 -17.72 10.71
N THR A 100 -15.58 -18.15 10.31
CA THR A 100 -16.82 -17.90 11.08
C THR A 100 -16.93 -18.77 12.34
N THR A 101 -16.13 -19.83 12.40
CA THR A 101 -16.15 -20.81 13.50
C THR A 101 -15.54 -20.23 14.78
N GLY A 102 -15.95 -20.81 15.92
CA GLY A 102 -15.57 -20.31 17.25
C GLY A 102 -14.06 -20.21 17.50
N ILE A 103 -13.25 -21.05 16.84
CA ILE A 103 -11.79 -21.08 17.06
C ILE A 103 -11.10 -19.79 16.61
N HIS A 104 -11.69 -19.03 15.68
CA HIS A 104 -11.14 -17.78 15.15
C HIS A 104 -11.67 -16.53 15.86
N LYS A 105 -12.76 -16.65 16.64
CA LYS A 105 -13.40 -15.52 17.34
C LYS A 105 -12.54 -14.94 18.46
N GLN A 106 -11.64 -15.72 19.03
CA GLN A 106 -10.81 -15.31 20.18
C GLN A 106 -9.49 -14.62 19.82
N SER A 107 -9.06 -14.62 18.55
CA SER A 107 -7.88 -13.86 18.18
C SER A 107 -8.29 -12.43 17.88
N SER A 108 -8.60 -11.68 18.93
CA SER A 108 -8.42 -10.22 18.90
C SER A 108 -6.98 -10.01 18.44
N VAL A 109 -6.81 -9.31 17.32
CA VAL A 109 -5.52 -8.74 16.94
C VAL A 109 -4.92 -8.18 18.23
N SER A 110 -3.77 -8.68 18.67
CA SER A 110 -3.22 -8.18 19.92
C SER A 110 -3.10 -6.66 19.76
N PRO A 111 -3.46 -5.86 20.76
CA PRO A 111 -3.32 -4.40 20.69
C PRO A 111 -1.93 -3.97 20.20
N LEU A 112 -0.93 -4.84 20.41
CA LEU A 112 0.44 -4.72 19.96
C LEU A 112 0.66 -4.72 18.44
N GLN A 113 -0.24 -5.28 17.63
CA GLN A 113 -0.13 -5.30 16.17
C GLN A 113 -0.89 -4.15 15.51
N ALA A 114 -1.95 -3.64 16.14
CA ALA A 114 -2.71 -2.50 15.65
C ALA A 114 -1.84 -1.23 15.65
N TRP A 115 -1.17 -0.90 16.77
CA TRP A 115 -0.33 0.29 16.84
C TRP A 115 0.85 0.25 15.88
N LYS A 116 1.40 -0.93 15.58
CA LYS A 116 2.50 -1.07 14.60
C LYS A 116 2.04 -0.68 13.21
N ARG A 117 0.86 -1.16 12.81
CA ARG A 117 0.27 -0.79 11.52
C ARG A 117 -0.01 0.71 11.47
N ASP A 118 -0.64 1.25 12.52
CA ASP A 118 -0.98 2.67 12.59
C ASP A 118 0.28 3.55 12.60
N ALA A 119 1.37 3.10 13.25
CA ALA A 119 2.67 3.79 13.22
C ALA A 119 3.33 3.73 11.85
N ILE A 120 3.26 2.59 11.14
CA ILE A 120 3.78 2.46 9.76
C ILE A 120 2.98 3.38 8.82
N GLU A 121 1.67 3.44 8.97
CA GLU A 121 0.80 4.30 8.18
C GLU A 121 1.11 5.78 8.42
N ALA A 122 1.22 6.20 9.69
CA ALA A 122 1.60 7.56 10.05
C ALA A 122 2.99 7.94 9.53
N TYR A 123 3.98 7.04 9.62
CA TYR A 123 5.31 7.24 9.07
C TYR A 123 5.27 7.43 7.55
N THR A 124 4.54 6.56 6.84
CA THR A 124 4.39 6.64 5.39
C THR A 124 3.71 7.94 4.96
N LEU A 125 2.70 8.38 5.70
CA LEU A 125 2.03 9.65 5.47
C LEU A 125 2.97 10.84 5.66
N LEU A 126 3.82 10.80 6.70
CA LEU A 126 4.81 11.85 6.95
C LEU A 126 5.85 11.95 5.81
N GLN A 127 6.34 10.81 5.32
CA GLN A 127 7.27 10.77 4.19
C GLN A 127 6.64 11.37 2.93
N ARG A 128 5.41 10.94 2.58
CA ARG A 128 4.67 11.48 1.43
C ARG A 128 4.42 12.97 1.56
N ALA A 129 4.01 13.44 2.74
CA ALA A 129 3.81 14.87 2.98
C ALA A 129 5.11 15.67 2.81
N GLY A 130 6.26 15.11 3.23
CA GLY A 130 7.57 15.72 3.01
C GLY A 130 7.93 15.83 1.53
N GLU A 131 7.72 14.75 0.76
CA GLU A 131 7.90 14.73 -0.70
C GLU A 131 7.00 15.77 -1.38
N GLU A 132 5.72 15.81 -1.03
CA GLU A 132 4.75 16.78 -1.56
C GLU A 132 5.15 18.23 -1.26
N ILE A 133 5.61 18.53 -0.04
CA ILE A 133 6.11 19.87 0.33
C ILE A 133 7.30 20.26 -0.56
N ASN A 134 8.23 19.34 -0.80
CA ASN A 134 9.39 19.59 -1.65
C ASN A 134 9.00 19.83 -3.11
N ILE A 135 8.04 19.05 -3.63
CA ILE A 135 7.49 19.23 -4.98
C ILE A 135 6.83 20.61 -5.10
N ILE A 136 5.96 20.97 -4.16
CA ILE A 136 5.29 22.27 -4.14
C ILE A 136 6.31 23.41 -4.08
N HIS A 137 7.35 23.31 -3.25
CA HIS A 137 8.43 24.30 -3.21
C HIS A 137 9.12 24.46 -4.57
N SER A 138 9.44 23.34 -5.24
CA SER A 138 10.04 23.34 -6.57
C SER A 138 9.12 23.98 -7.63
N GLU A 139 7.82 23.70 -7.57
CA GLU A 139 6.83 24.31 -8.45
C GLU A 139 6.71 25.82 -8.20
N MET A 140 6.71 26.26 -6.94
CA MET A 140 6.71 27.69 -6.58
C MET A 140 7.93 28.42 -7.14
N HIS A 141 9.13 27.83 -7.02
CA HIS A 141 10.35 28.35 -7.65
C HIS A 141 10.21 28.41 -9.18
N SER A 142 9.64 27.36 -9.79
CA SER A 142 9.45 27.26 -11.24
C SER A 142 8.48 28.31 -11.78
N VAL A 143 7.40 28.61 -11.06
CA VAL A 143 6.45 29.69 -11.42
C VAL A 143 7.16 31.04 -11.47
N ILE A 144 7.96 31.36 -10.46
CA ILE A 144 8.72 32.62 -10.41
C ILE A 144 9.75 32.67 -11.56
N LEU A 145 10.47 31.56 -11.77
CA LEU A 145 11.46 31.46 -12.84
C LEU A 145 10.84 31.68 -14.24
N ASN A 146 9.68 31.08 -14.49
CA ASN A 146 8.99 31.21 -15.77
C ASN A 146 8.43 32.62 -15.96
N ALA A 147 7.81 33.20 -14.94
CA ALA A 147 7.36 34.60 -14.99
C ALA A 147 8.53 35.57 -15.24
N TYR A 148 9.69 35.31 -14.65
CA TYR A 148 10.91 36.09 -14.88
C TYR A 148 11.41 35.95 -16.33
N LYS A 149 11.45 34.73 -16.88
CA LYS A 149 11.83 34.49 -18.29
C LYS A 149 10.90 35.21 -19.26
N ASP A 150 9.60 35.22 -18.98
CA ASP A 150 8.60 35.93 -19.78
C ASP A 150 8.81 37.45 -19.77
N CYS A 151 9.13 38.01 -18.59
CA CYS A 151 9.52 39.42 -18.46
C CYS A 151 10.75 39.71 -19.32
N ARG A 152 11.81 38.90 -19.15
CA ARG A 152 13.09 39.13 -19.82
C ARG A 152 12.98 39.03 -21.34
N SER A 153 12.19 38.07 -21.83
CA SER A 153 11.93 37.91 -23.26
C SER A 153 11.22 39.14 -23.84
N CYS A 154 10.27 39.73 -23.11
CA CYS A 154 9.59 40.96 -23.52
C CYS A 154 10.49 42.20 -23.43
N ASP A 155 11.35 42.30 -22.43
CA ASP A 155 12.33 43.40 -22.31
C ASP A 155 13.28 43.42 -23.52
N VAL A 156 13.79 42.25 -23.92
CA VAL A 156 14.66 42.13 -25.10
C VAL A 156 13.91 42.52 -26.38
N ALA A 157 12.69 42.01 -26.57
CA ALA A 157 11.89 42.31 -27.76
C ALA A 157 11.52 43.80 -27.89
N THR A 158 11.19 44.45 -26.77
CA THR A 158 10.88 45.89 -26.73
C THR A 158 12.12 46.75 -26.93
N ALA A 159 13.28 46.38 -26.37
CA ALA A 159 14.54 47.09 -26.56
C ALA A 159 15.01 47.08 -28.03
N ILE A 160 14.88 45.94 -28.71
CA ILE A 160 15.22 45.79 -30.14
C ILE A 160 14.29 46.67 -31.00
N SER A 161 12.99 46.66 -30.70
CA SER A 161 11.99 47.41 -31.46
C SER A 161 12.07 48.93 -31.22
N GLY A 162 12.59 49.37 -30.07
CA GLY A 162 12.78 50.78 -29.73
C GLY A 162 13.98 51.46 -30.39
N HIS A 163 14.98 50.70 -30.86
CA HIS A 163 16.16 51.23 -31.54
C HIS A 163 15.94 51.52 -33.04
N ALA A 164 14.79 51.13 -33.59
CA ALA A 164 14.49 51.26 -35.02
C ALA A 164 13.95 52.66 -35.37
N GLY A 165 14.83 53.68 -35.42
CA GLY A 165 14.62 54.99 -36.07
C GLY A 165 13.18 55.54 -36.17
N SER A 166 12.80 56.06 -37.35
CA SER A 166 11.43 56.54 -37.61
C SER A 166 10.48 55.37 -37.78
N LEU A 167 9.71 55.06 -36.74
CA LEU A 167 8.71 53.99 -36.75
C LEU A 167 7.56 54.33 -37.70
N THR A 168 7.20 53.39 -38.57
CA THR A 168 5.92 53.41 -39.28
C THR A 168 4.76 53.25 -38.29
N THR A 169 3.55 53.69 -38.66
CA THR A 169 2.34 53.58 -37.81
C THR A 169 2.08 52.15 -37.32
N ILE A 170 2.34 51.15 -38.18
CA ILE A 170 2.19 49.73 -37.82
C ILE A 170 3.23 49.32 -36.78
N GLN A 171 4.49 49.74 -36.93
CA GLN A 171 5.55 49.45 -35.97
C GLN A 171 5.30 50.14 -34.62
N ALA A 172 4.76 51.36 -34.62
CA ALA A 172 4.34 52.04 -33.40
C ALA A 172 3.22 51.28 -32.66
N GLY A 173 2.24 50.75 -33.41
CA GLY A 173 1.19 49.88 -32.85
C GLY A 173 1.74 48.59 -32.25
N LEU A 174 2.62 47.90 -32.96
CA LEU A 174 3.28 46.68 -32.47
C LEU A 174 4.12 46.94 -31.22
N LEU A 175 4.85 48.06 -31.18
CA LEU A 175 5.63 48.47 -30.00
C LEU A 175 4.71 48.77 -28.80
N SER A 176 3.55 49.40 -29.03
CA SER A 176 2.56 49.63 -27.98
C SER A 176 2.03 48.32 -27.39
N ILE A 177 1.73 47.33 -28.24
CA ILE A 177 1.29 46.00 -27.80
C ILE A 177 2.40 45.29 -27.01
N ALA A 178 3.64 45.36 -27.49
CA ALA A 178 4.79 44.76 -26.81
C ALA A 178 5.01 45.38 -25.43
N LYS A 179 4.90 46.71 -25.29
CA LYS A 179 4.97 47.42 -23.99
C LYS A 179 3.83 47.04 -23.05
N ALA A 180 2.60 46.91 -23.56
CA ALA A 180 1.48 46.46 -22.75
C ALA A 180 1.70 45.04 -22.21
N ARG A 181 2.21 44.13 -23.06
CA ARG A 181 2.56 42.76 -22.67
C ARG A 181 3.71 42.72 -21.65
N GLN A 182 4.73 43.56 -21.84
CA GLN A 182 5.83 43.73 -20.89
C GLN A 182 5.30 44.15 -19.51
N SER A 183 4.43 45.16 -19.45
CA SER A 183 3.83 45.63 -18.19
C SER A 183 2.99 44.55 -17.51
N HIS A 184 2.21 43.78 -18.29
CA HIS A 184 1.42 42.65 -17.79
C HIS A 184 2.32 41.58 -17.14
N HIS A 185 3.40 41.19 -17.81
CA HIS A 185 4.33 40.20 -17.28
C HIS A 185 5.06 40.68 -16.03
N HIS A 186 5.44 41.95 -15.97
CA HIS A 186 6.05 42.54 -14.78
C HIS A 186 5.09 42.52 -13.58
N MET A 187 3.81 42.83 -13.81
CA MET A 187 2.77 42.72 -12.79
C MET A 187 2.60 41.28 -12.30
N HIS A 188 2.60 40.31 -13.22
CA HIS A 188 2.49 38.89 -12.89
C HIS A 188 3.70 38.39 -12.08
N LEU A 189 4.92 38.78 -12.45
CA LEU A 189 6.12 38.45 -11.69
C LEU A 189 6.05 39.05 -10.28
N GLN A 190 5.67 40.32 -10.16
CA GLN A 190 5.53 40.98 -8.86
C GLN A 190 4.48 40.28 -8.00
N PHE A 191 3.33 39.92 -8.58
CA PHE A 191 2.29 39.17 -7.88
C PHE A 191 2.77 37.80 -7.42
N ALA A 192 3.48 37.05 -8.27
CA ALA A 192 4.03 35.75 -7.93
C ALA A 192 5.04 35.86 -6.78
N VAL A 193 5.96 36.82 -6.85
CA VAL A 193 6.97 37.06 -5.79
C VAL A 193 6.29 37.43 -4.47
N GLN A 194 5.33 38.35 -4.48
CA GLN A 194 4.63 38.76 -3.26
C GLN A 194 3.82 37.62 -2.65
N SER A 195 3.08 36.89 -3.47
CA SER A 195 2.20 35.79 -3.02
C SER A 195 3.00 34.61 -2.46
N LEU A 196 4.18 34.33 -3.03
CA LEU A 196 5.00 33.18 -2.66
C LEU A 196 6.09 33.50 -1.62
N SER A 197 6.37 34.78 -1.34
CA SER A 197 7.40 35.22 -0.38
C SER A 197 7.22 34.69 1.06
N LYS A 198 6.00 34.28 1.42
CA LYS A 198 5.71 33.67 2.74
C LYS A 198 6.11 32.20 2.82
N HIS A 199 6.27 31.56 1.66
CA HIS A 199 6.50 30.13 1.54
C HIS A 199 7.90 29.83 1.00
N VAL A 200 8.47 30.74 0.21
CA VAL A 200 9.79 30.59 -0.40
C VAL A 200 10.66 31.78 -0.02
N ASP A 201 11.93 31.53 0.32
CA ASP A 201 12.90 32.58 0.61
C ASP A 201 13.38 33.23 -0.69
N ILE A 202 12.67 34.28 -1.09
CA ILE A 202 12.96 35.03 -2.31
C ILE A 202 13.88 36.19 -1.96
N SER A 203 15.08 36.21 -2.55
CA SER A 203 16.00 37.35 -2.41
C SER A 203 15.34 38.64 -2.86
N ARG A 204 15.68 39.76 -2.19
CA ARG A 204 15.25 41.11 -2.60
C ARG A 204 15.70 41.46 -4.02
N ASP A 205 16.80 40.85 -4.45
CA ASP A 205 17.26 40.88 -5.84
C ASP A 205 16.81 39.60 -6.55
N ILE A 206 15.85 39.75 -7.46
CA ILE A 206 15.26 38.65 -8.24
C ILE A 206 16.29 38.06 -9.22
N ASP A 207 17.22 38.86 -9.74
CA ASP A 207 18.25 38.37 -10.65
C ASP A 207 19.21 37.41 -9.90
N HIS A 208 19.60 37.80 -8.69
CA HIS A 208 20.39 36.95 -7.79
C HIS A 208 19.64 35.68 -7.38
N TYR A 209 18.34 35.80 -7.07
CA TYR A 209 17.49 34.64 -6.74
C TYR A 209 17.40 33.63 -7.89
N VAL A 210 17.17 34.09 -9.12
CA VAL A 210 17.06 33.25 -10.31
C VAL A 210 18.39 32.55 -10.62
N ALA A 211 19.52 33.25 -10.46
CA ALA A 211 20.85 32.67 -10.64
C ALA A 211 21.11 31.49 -9.67
N ASN A 212 20.64 31.59 -8.42
CA ASN A 212 20.82 30.55 -7.41
C ASN A 212 19.94 29.31 -7.66
N ILE A 213 18.69 29.48 -8.10
CA ILE A 213 17.79 28.35 -8.41
C ILE A 213 18.36 27.47 -9.54
N GLN A 214 18.93 28.11 -10.57
CA GLN A 214 19.50 27.41 -11.71
C GLN A 214 20.72 26.56 -11.34
N GLN A 215 21.46 26.93 -10.29
CA GLN A 215 22.60 26.15 -9.78
C GLN A 215 22.16 24.93 -8.97
N VAL A 216 21.06 25.02 -8.23
CA VAL A 216 20.54 23.92 -7.37
C VAL A 216 19.90 22.80 -8.20
N ALA A 217 19.31 23.12 -9.37
CA ALA A 217 18.67 22.13 -10.24
C ALA A 217 19.63 21.11 -10.91
N ILE A 218 20.95 21.21 -10.72
CA ILE A 218 21.99 20.38 -11.37
C ILE A 218 22.56 19.30 -10.42
N ALA A 219 22.13 19.22 -9.17
CA ALA A 219 22.59 18.16 -8.25
C ALA A 219 21.53 17.04 -8.10
N PRO A 220 21.57 15.96 -8.89
CA PRO A 220 20.81 14.77 -8.58
C PRO A 220 21.58 14.01 -7.49
N HIS A 221 21.09 14.03 -6.26
CA HIS A 221 21.54 13.09 -5.24
C HIS A 221 20.37 12.56 -4.44
N CYS A 222 20.06 11.29 -4.67
CA CYS A 222 19.67 10.33 -3.65
C CYS A 222 19.88 8.94 -4.24
N GLU A 223 21.05 8.36 -3.97
CA GLU A 223 21.23 6.92 -4.00
C GLU A 223 20.47 6.37 -2.80
N ALA A 224 19.33 5.74 -3.04
CA ALA A 224 18.72 4.85 -2.07
C ALA A 224 19.13 3.43 -2.46
N GLU A 225 20.02 2.84 -1.67
CA GLU A 225 20.34 1.42 -1.70
C GLU A 225 19.04 0.61 -1.43
N GLU A 226 18.46 0.02 -2.48
CA GLU A 226 17.46 -1.03 -2.35
C GLU A 226 18.17 -2.39 -2.45
N ASP A 227 18.58 -2.91 -1.30
CA ASP A 227 19.12 -4.25 -1.15
C ASP A 227 18.16 -5.07 -0.26
N ILE A 228 17.07 -5.59 -0.84
CA ILE A 228 16.21 -6.59 -0.19
C ILE A 228 15.73 -7.65 -1.21
N LEU A 229 16.52 -8.71 -1.30
CA LEU A 229 16.14 -10.13 -1.44
C LEU A 229 14.90 -10.48 -2.29
N GLN A 230 15.13 -10.83 -3.55
CA GLN A 230 14.26 -11.75 -4.30
C GLN A 230 15.03 -13.03 -4.61
N SER A 231 14.88 -14.04 -3.75
CA SER A 231 15.19 -15.43 -4.09
C SER A 231 13.90 -16.10 -4.58
N ASP A 232 13.63 -16.00 -5.87
CA ASP A 232 12.60 -16.80 -6.54
C ASP A 232 13.24 -18.15 -6.93
N GLU A 233 13.05 -19.17 -6.09
CA GLU A 233 13.18 -20.56 -6.53
C GLU A 233 11.86 -20.98 -7.16
N GLU A 234 11.87 -21.08 -8.49
CA GLU A 234 10.80 -21.66 -9.30
C GLU A 234 10.80 -23.19 -9.14
N GLU A 235 9.87 -23.73 -8.36
CA GLU A 235 9.50 -25.14 -8.45
C GLU A 235 8.21 -25.30 -9.27
N ASP A 236 8.34 -25.99 -10.40
CA ASP A 236 7.26 -26.42 -11.29
C ASP A 236 6.29 -27.36 -10.56
N PHE A 237 5.02 -26.97 -10.45
CA PHE A 237 3.96 -27.87 -10.00
C PHE A 237 2.69 -27.68 -10.83
N GLN A 238 2.55 -28.55 -11.84
CA GLN A 238 1.26 -28.97 -12.38
C GLN A 238 0.62 -29.92 -11.35
N ASP A 239 -0.43 -29.48 -10.65
CA ASP A 239 -1.71 -30.19 -10.62
C ASP A 239 -2.75 -29.47 -9.74
N SER A 240 -4.03 -29.76 -10.00
CA SER A 240 -5.23 -29.48 -9.19
C SER A 240 -5.91 -28.10 -9.27
N GLN A 241 -6.43 -27.74 -10.46
CA GLN A 241 -7.55 -26.78 -10.58
C GLN A 241 -8.89 -27.39 -10.09
N GLU A 242 -9.10 -28.69 -10.25
CA GLU A 242 -10.39 -29.36 -9.96
C GLU A 242 -10.81 -29.33 -8.49
N ASN A 243 -9.87 -29.33 -7.55
CA ASN A 243 -10.21 -29.31 -6.11
C ASN A 243 -10.62 -27.92 -5.60
N ILE A 244 -10.29 -26.85 -6.33
CA ILE A 244 -10.59 -25.47 -5.93
C ILE A 244 -12.04 -25.12 -6.28
N GLN A 245 -12.52 -25.57 -7.45
CA GLN A 245 -13.91 -25.36 -7.88
C GLN A 245 -14.92 -26.02 -6.92
N ASN A 246 -14.60 -27.22 -6.43
CA ASN A 246 -15.46 -27.96 -5.49
C ASN A 246 -15.54 -27.31 -4.11
N ASP A 247 -14.47 -26.68 -3.63
CA ASP A 247 -14.45 -25.94 -2.36
C ASP A 247 -15.20 -24.60 -2.46
N ILE A 248 -15.27 -24.01 -3.66
CA ILE A 248 -16.04 -22.80 -3.94
C ILE A 248 -17.55 -23.11 -4.00
N SER A 249 -17.95 -24.17 -4.70
CA SER A 249 -19.37 -24.52 -4.86
C SER A 249 -20.03 -25.05 -3.60
N LYS A 250 -19.28 -25.64 -2.66
CA LYS A 250 -19.87 -26.28 -1.46
C LYS A 250 -20.01 -25.37 -0.24
N ASN A 251 -19.25 -24.28 -0.14
CA ASN A 251 -19.16 -23.49 1.11
C ASN A 251 -19.72 -22.06 1.02
N TYR A 252 -20.16 -21.59 -0.16
CA TYR A 252 -20.66 -20.22 -0.29
C TYR A 252 -21.86 -20.11 -1.24
N LEU A 253 -22.89 -20.92 -0.97
CA LEU A 253 -24.27 -20.53 -1.27
C LEU A 253 -24.72 -19.62 -0.12
N PHE A 254 -24.33 -18.34 -0.16
CA PHE A 254 -25.08 -17.35 0.61
C PHE A 254 -26.39 -17.18 -0.14
N ASP A 255 -27.48 -17.62 0.49
CA ASP A 255 -28.83 -17.35 0.03
C ASP A 255 -28.99 -15.86 -0.26
N ASP A 256 -29.61 -15.64 -1.40
CA ASP A 256 -30.04 -14.38 -1.97
C ASP A 256 -30.92 -13.64 -0.96
N PHE A 257 -30.32 -12.77 -0.13
CA PHE A 257 -31.08 -11.87 0.71
C PHE A 257 -31.65 -10.73 -0.14
N GLY A 258 -32.85 -10.98 -0.67
CA GLY A 258 -33.94 -10.00 -0.62
C GLY A 258 -34.10 -9.11 -1.83
N SER A 259 -34.67 -9.66 -2.89
CA SER A 259 -35.63 -8.93 -3.71
C SER A 259 -36.83 -8.53 -2.83
N ASP A 260 -36.91 -7.29 -2.38
CA ASP A 260 -38.16 -6.72 -1.86
C ASP A 260 -38.73 -5.76 -2.91
N SER A 261 -39.59 -6.34 -3.76
CA SER A 261 -40.53 -5.62 -4.60
C SER A 261 -41.85 -5.48 -3.84
N GLY A 262 -42.14 -4.30 -3.32
CA GLY A 262 -43.40 -3.97 -2.66
C GLY A 262 -43.92 -2.60 -3.09
N LEU A 263 -44.53 -2.54 -4.28
CA LEU A 263 -45.49 -1.49 -4.64
C LEU A 263 -46.79 -1.74 -3.87
N GLY A 264 -47.33 -0.71 -3.22
CA GLY A 264 -48.62 -0.77 -2.53
C GLY A 264 -49.07 0.57 -1.98
N THR A 265 -49.88 1.25 -2.78
CA THR A 265 -50.60 2.51 -2.58
C THR A 265 -51.60 2.48 -1.41
N GLU A 266 -52.01 3.69 -0.96
CA GLU A 266 -53.28 4.08 -0.31
C GLU A 266 -53.20 4.62 1.12
N CYS A 267 -53.09 5.95 1.24
CA CYS A 267 -54.04 6.89 1.87
C CYS A 267 -53.43 8.30 1.87
#